data_AF-A0A9D2T1N2-F1
#
_entry.id   AF-A0A9D2T1N2-F1
#
_cell.length_a   1.000
_cell.length_b   1.000
_cell.length_c   1.000
_cell.angle_alpha   90.00
_cell.angle_beta   90.00
_cell.angle_gamma   90.00
#
_symmetry.space_group_name_H-M   'P 1'
#
loop_
_entity.id
_entity.type
_entity.pdbx_description
1 polymer ?
#
loop_
_entity_poly.entity_id
_entity_poly.type
_entity_poly.pdbx_seq_one_letter_code
_entity_poly.pdbx_strand_id
1 'polypeptide(L)'
;MNPFYLKLKNALEHSEGDIWAETVLTGEHAGDKRLLVNTDKSKKKCCESVRDNDRVFRERIGRTPKLIICGAGHVSMPIIRIGKMLGFAVTVIEDRPKFADNARAAGADQVFCVPFREGLADIPGDSDSWFVIVTRGHRYDTECLEAILQKRYAYVGMMGSRRRVAIVKNQLEEKGVSREVLDAVHTPIGLKIGAETPEEIAVSVMAEIIQVKNVRSEESGGRAGGYSDEILSCIFGTETDEKNTGVPKKVLATIISRKGSAPRSVGTKMLILEDGTTVDTIGGGCIESEIIQKALVMMRTDTPDFQICTVDMTADQAEDEGMVCGGVVEIMLERV
;
A
#
# COMPACT_ATOMS: atom_id res chain seq x y z
N MET A 1 -10.99 -22.09 8.01
CA MET A 1 -10.45 -20.73 7.82
C MET A 1 -10.38 -20.06 9.18
N ASN A 2 -9.21 -19.51 9.53
CA ASN A 2 -8.96 -18.92 10.85
C ASN A 2 -9.88 -17.70 11.10
N PRO A 3 -10.57 -17.60 12.28
CA PRO A 3 -11.52 -16.52 12.59
C PRO A 3 -10.96 -15.10 12.45
N PHE A 4 -9.65 -14.92 12.58
CA PHE A 4 -8.99 -13.64 12.35
C PHE A 4 -9.21 -13.13 10.92
N TYR A 5 -8.96 -13.98 9.91
CA TYR A 5 -9.02 -13.59 8.50
C TYR A 5 -10.44 -13.24 8.05
N LEU A 6 -11.45 -13.94 8.59
CA LEU A 6 -12.85 -13.59 8.33
C LEU A 6 -13.20 -12.19 8.88
N LYS A 7 -12.75 -11.88 10.11
CA LYS A 7 -12.93 -10.53 10.68
C LYS A 7 -12.14 -9.48 9.91
N LEU A 8 -10.95 -9.84 9.40
CA LEU A 8 -10.09 -8.94 8.65
C LEU A 8 -10.76 -8.54 7.34
N LYS A 9 -11.34 -9.51 6.61
CA LYS A 9 -12.09 -9.25 5.38
C LYS A 9 -13.18 -8.21 5.61
N ASN A 10 -14.01 -8.42 6.63
CA ASN A 10 -15.09 -7.51 6.97
C ASN A 10 -14.56 -6.11 7.35
N ALA A 11 -13.48 -6.04 8.15
CA ALA A 11 -12.88 -4.78 8.56
C ALA A 11 -12.30 -4.00 7.38
N LEU A 12 -11.62 -4.67 6.44
CA LEU A 12 -11.07 -4.05 5.23
C LEU A 12 -12.18 -3.44 4.38
N GLU A 13 -13.32 -4.11 4.25
CA GLU A 13 -14.47 -3.66 3.46
C GLU A 13 -15.26 -2.51 4.13
N HIS A 14 -15.39 -2.49 5.46
CA HIS A 14 -16.39 -1.63 6.13
C HIS A 14 -15.83 -0.62 7.15
N SER A 15 -14.56 -0.71 7.57
CA SER A 15 -14.06 0.19 8.63
C SER A 15 -13.83 1.61 8.10
N GLU A 16 -14.11 2.65 8.90
CA GLU A 16 -13.80 4.06 8.53
C GLU A 16 -12.44 4.53 9.08
N GLY A 17 -11.79 3.70 9.89
CA GLY A 17 -10.53 4.00 10.60
C GLY A 17 -9.39 3.04 10.30
N ASP A 18 -8.24 3.30 10.93
CA ASP A 18 -7.07 2.42 10.83
C ASP A 18 -7.39 1.04 11.43
N ILE A 19 -6.99 0.01 10.70
CA ILE A 19 -7.10 -1.38 11.13
C ILE A 19 -5.72 -1.80 11.64
N TRP A 20 -5.68 -2.36 12.83
CA TRP A 20 -4.47 -2.90 13.41
C TRP A 20 -4.65 -4.39 13.65
N ALA A 21 -3.56 -5.15 13.50
CA ALA A 21 -3.46 -6.51 13.97
C ALA A 21 -2.39 -6.61 15.04
N GLU A 22 -2.65 -7.43 16.04
CA GLU A 22 -1.66 -7.82 17.04
C GLU A 22 -1.50 -9.34 17.01
N THR A 23 -0.27 -9.80 16.86
CA THR A 23 0.12 -11.21 16.97
C THR A 23 1.00 -11.40 18.20
N VAL A 24 0.73 -12.42 18.99
CA VAL A 24 1.61 -12.84 20.09
C VAL A 24 2.78 -13.64 19.52
N LEU A 25 4.01 -13.26 19.89
CA LEU A 25 5.25 -13.82 19.33
C LEU A 25 5.90 -14.89 20.23
N THR A 26 5.62 -14.89 21.53
CA THR A 26 6.24 -15.80 22.50
C THR A 26 5.21 -16.32 23.50
N GLY A 27 5.59 -17.34 24.27
CA GLY A 27 4.76 -17.88 25.34
C GLY A 27 3.78 -18.95 24.86
N GLU A 28 2.85 -19.32 25.74
CA GLU A 28 1.82 -20.35 25.49
C GLU A 28 0.85 -19.92 24.37
N HIS A 29 0.66 -18.61 24.20
CA HIS A 29 -0.24 -18.01 23.22
C HIS A 29 0.46 -17.60 21.91
N ALA A 30 1.68 -18.08 21.64
CA ALA A 30 2.40 -17.73 20.42
C ALA A 30 1.61 -18.08 19.16
N GLY A 31 1.42 -17.10 18.28
CA GLY A 31 0.59 -17.19 17.08
C GLY A 31 -0.83 -16.64 17.23
N ASP A 32 -1.31 -16.39 18.46
CA ASP A 32 -2.63 -15.79 18.66
C ASP A 32 -2.69 -14.41 18.03
N LYS A 33 -3.67 -14.22 17.12
CA LYS A 33 -3.86 -12.98 16.38
C LYS A 33 -5.23 -12.35 16.66
N ARG A 34 -5.23 -11.03 16.89
CA ARG A 34 -6.47 -10.25 17.08
C ARG A 34 -6.46 -8.95 16.30
N LEU A 35 -7.64 -8.56 15.83
CA LEU A 35 -7.86 -7.25 15.23
C LEU A 35 -8.13 -6.22 16.32
N LEU A 36 -7.52 -5.06 16.11
CA LEU A 36 -7.64 -3.87 16.92
C LEU A 36 -8.22 -2.81 15.99
N VAL A 37 -9.53 -2.57 16.10
CA VAL A 37 -10.23 -1.57 15.31
C VAL A 37 -10.45 -0.36 16.20
N ASN A 38 -10.17 0.85 15.70
CA ASN A 38 -10.34 2.11 16.44
C ASN A 38 -9.54 2.20 17.75
N THR A 39 -8.37 1.54 17.82
CA THR A 39 -7.50 1.64 19.00
C THR A 39 -6.79 2.99 19.10
N ASP A 40 -6.50 3.38 20.34
CA ASP A 40 -5.91 4.65 20.76
C ASP A 40 -4.76 5.15 19.84
N LYS A 41 -4.88 6.40 19.40
CA LYS A 41 -3.98 7.11 18.45
C LYS A 41 -2.55 7.27 18.98
N SER A 42 -2.29 6.84 20.22
CA SER A 42 -1.03 6.96 20.93
C SER A 42 0.05 5.97 20.47
N LYS A 43 -0.34 4.82 19.88
CA LYS A 43 0.62 3.81 19.39
C LYS A 43 0.64 3.81 17.87
N LYS A 44 1.42 4.74 17.32
CA LYS A 44 1.46 4.96 15.87
C LYS A 44 2.27 3.92 15.11
N LYS A 45 3.10 3.07 15.73
CA LYS A 45 4.10 2.27 15.00
C LYS A 45 3.83 0.76 14.90
N CYS A 46 4.15 0.16 13.74
CA CYS A 46 4.39 -1.29 13.68
C CYS A 46 5.51 -1.60 14.67
N CYS A 47 5.17 -2.23 15.78
CA CYS A 47 6.08 -2.34 16.90
C CYS A 47 5.99 -3.69 17.58
N GLU A 48 7.16 -4.15 18.01
CA GLU A 48 7.23 -5.11 19.09
C GLU A 48 6.97 -4.38 20.40
N SER A 49 6.11 -4.96 21.23
CA SER A 49 5.91 -4.54 22.61
C SER A 49 5.78 -5.76 23.50
N VAL A 50 5.72 -5.55 24.82
CA VAL A 50 5.49 -6.63 25.78
C VAL A 50 4.07 -6.49 26.34
N ARG A 51 3.31 -7.58 26.37
CA ARG A 51 1.99 -7.67 27.00
C ARG A 51 1.95 -8.95 27.82
N ASP A 52 1.67 -8.83 29.12
CA ASP A 52 1.57 -9.99 30.03
C ASP A 52 2.81 -10.91 30.00
N ASN A 53 4.01 -10.32 29.88
CA ASN A 53 5.33 -10.96 29.67
C ASN A 53 5.59 -11.57 28.28
N ASP A 54 4.63 -11.57 27.38
CA ASP A 54 4.83 -12.03 26.01
C ASP A 54 5.25 -10.90 25.07
N ARG A 55 6.19 -11.19 24.15
CA ARG A 55 6.47 -10.34 23.00
C ARG A 55 5.22 -10.34 22.11
N VAL A 56 4.78 -9.16 21.68
CA VAL A 56 3.67 -9.00 20.74
C VAL A 56 4.10 -8.11 19.59
N PHE A 57 3.77 -8.51 18.36
CA PHE A 57 3.95 -7.73 17.16
C PHE A 57 2.64 -7.05 16.80
N ARG A 58 2.65 -5.72 16.70
CA ARG A 58 1.52 -4.95 16.20
C ARG A 58 1.84 -4.42 14.82
N GLU A 59 0.92 -4.54 13.89
CA GLU A 59 1.01 -3.93 12.58
C GLU A 59 -0.26 -3.16 12.22
N ARG A 60 -0.08 -2.00 11.60
CA ARG A 60 -1.17 -1.32 10.91
C ARG A 60 -1.39 -2.04 9.59
N ILE A 61 -2.60 -2.54 9.35
CA ILE A 61 -2.98 -3.14 8.09
C ILE A 61 -3.36 -2.02 7.12
N GLY A 62 -2.47 -1.73 6.19
CA GLY A 62 -2.67 -0.76 5.12
C GLY A 62 -3.71 -1.26 4.13
N ARG A 63 -4.60 -0.37 3.71
CA ARG A 63 -5.47 -0.60 2.56
C ARG A 63 -4.70 -0.31 1.27
N THR A 64 -5.13 -0.93 0.18
CA THR A 64 -4.63 -0.60 -1.16
C THR A 64 -4.81 0.90 -1.39
N PRO A 65 -3.73 1.66 -1.60
CA PRO A 65 -3.82 3.11 -1.74
C PRO A 65 -4.57 3.44 -3.03
N LYS A 66 -5.51 4.38 -2.95
CA LYS A 66 -6.36 4.76 -4.08
C LYS A 66 -5.74 5.97 -4.78
N LEU A 67 -5.38 5.84 -6.05
CA LEU A 67 -4.91 6.95 -6.87
C LEU A 67 -6.08 7.46 -7.71
N ILE A 68 -6.59 8.65 -7.40
CA ILE A 68 -7.71 9.27 -8.09
C ILE A 68 -7.19 10.37 -8.99
N ILE A 69 -7.31 10.19 -10.30
CA ILE A 69 -6.77 11.09 -11.32
C ILE A 69 -7.91 11.87 -11.96
N CYS A 70 -7.89 13.19 -11.82
CA CYS A 70 -8.80 14.10 -12.50
C CYS A 70 -8.17 14.55 -13.82
N GLY A 71 -8.64 13.96 -14.91
CA GLY A 71 -8.20 14.22 -16.27
C GLY A 71 -7.41 13.05 -16.84
N ALA A 72 -7.69 12.71 -18.10
CA ALA A 72 -7.07 11.61 -18.81
C ALA A 72 -6.29 12.11 -20.04
N GLY A 73 -5.55 13.22 -19.90
CA GLY A 73 -4.66 13.73 -20.94
C GLY A 73 -3.47 12.81 -21.21
N HIS A 74 -2.59 13.21 -22.14
CA HIS A 74 -1.42 12.40 -22.50
C HIS A 74 -0.48 12.14 -21.30
N VAL A 75 -0.35 13.09 -20.37
CA VAL A 75 0.44 12.92 -19.13
C VAL A 75 -0.18 11.89 -18.18
N SER A 76 -1.51 11.74 -18.18
CA SER A 76 -2.19 10.79 -17.28
C SER A 76 -1.88 9.34 -17.63
N MET A 77 -1.61 9.01 -18.90
CA MET A 77 -1.39 7.64 -19.34
C MET A 77 -0.19 6.97 -18.65
N PRO A 78 1.02 7.56 -18.65
CA PRO A 78 2.15 7.02 -17.89
C PRO A 78 1.92 7.08 -16.37
N ILE A 79 1.21 8.09 -15.84
CA ILE A 79 0.85 8.13 -14.40
C ILE A 79 -0.01 6.91 -14.02
N ILE A 80 -1.03 6.57 -14.82
CA ILE A 80 -1.88 5.40 -14.60
C ILE A 80 -1.02 4.12 -14.57
N ARG A 81 -0.17 3.93 -15.57
CA ARG A 81 0.68 2.73 -15.68
C ARG A 81 1.64 2.59 -14.49
N ILE A 82 2.33 3.67 -14.12
CA ILE A 82 3.23 3.67 -12.97
C ILE A 82 2.44 3.48 -11.66
N GLY A 83 1.27 4.12 -11.53
CA GLY A 83 0.36 3.92 -10.39
C GLY A 83 -0.03 2.46 -10.19
N LYS A 84 -0.47 1.79 -11.27
CA LYS A 84 -0.77 0.34 -11.27
C LYS A 84 0.46 -0.49 -10.90
N MET A 85 1.62 -0.20 -11.50
CA MET A 85 2.88 -0.88 -11.20
C MET A 85 3.29 -0.74 -9.72
N LEU A 86 2.93 0.37 -9.08
CA LEU A 86 3.22 0.64 -7.66
C LEU A 86 2.11 0.12 -6.71
N GLY A 87 1.14 -0.63 -7.22
CA GLY A 87 0.07 -1.25 -6.42
C GLY A 87 -1.01 -0.27 -5.97
N PHE A 88 -1.25 0.83 -6.69
CA PHE A 88 -2.42 1.67 -6.45
C PHE A 88 -3.66 1.11 -7.15
N ALA A 89 -4.81 1.24 -6.50
CA ALA A 89 -6.11 1.15 -7.17
C ALA A 89 -6.36 2.49 -7.90
N VAL A 90 -6.31 2.48 -9.23
CA VAL A 90 -6.34 3.69 -10.05
C VAL A 90 -7.74 3.98 -10.55
N THR A 91 -8.31 5.09 -10.10
CA THR A 91 -9.59 5.61 -10.57
C THR A 91 -9.36 6.88 -11.39
N VAL A 92 -9.99 6.99 -12.55
CA VAL A 92 -9.86 8.15 -13.43
C VAL A 92 -11.22 8.79 -13.66
N ILE A 93 -11.28 10.12 -13.55
CA ILE A 93 -12.44 10.92 -13.94
C ILE A 93 -12.06 11.74 -15.17
N GLU A 94 -12.87 11.67 -16.22
CA GLU A 94 -12.67 12.43 -17.45
C GLU A 94 -14.02 12.62 -18.17
N ASP A 95 -14.33 13.82 -18.63
CA ASP A 95 -15.63 14.13 -19.26
C ASP A 95 -15.62 13.94 -20.79
N ARG A 96 -14.47 13.63 -21.40
CA ARG A 96 -14.35 13.32 -22.84
C ARG A 96 -14.24 11.82 -23.09
N PRO A 97 -15.16 11.20 -23.84
CA PRO A 97 -15.18 9.76 -24.11
C PRO A 97 -13.84 9.19 -24.61
N LYS A 98 -13.23 9.83 -25.63
CA LYS A 98 -11.95 9.37 -26.19
C LYS A 98 -10.82 9.29 -25.14
N PHE A 99 -10.76 10.26 -24.22
CA PHE A 99 -9.70 10.30 -23.21
C PHE A 99 -9.99 9.31 -22.07
N ALA A 100 -11.27 9.10 -21.73
CA ALA A 100 -11.69 8.04 -20.83
C ALA A 100 -11.33 6.65 -21.38
N ASP A 101 -11.54 6.40 -22.68
CA ASP A 101 -11.14 5.14 -23.32
C ASP A 101 -9.63 4.92 -23.28
N ASN A 102 -8.83 5.98 -23.48
CA ASN A 102 -7.38 5.90 -23.33
C ASN A 102 -6.97 5.52 -21.90
N ALA A 103 -7.65 6.06 -20.87
CA ALA A 103 -7.38 5.70 -19.48
C ALA A 103 -7.67 4.22 -19.20
N ARG A 104 -8.77 3.68 -19.75
CA ARG A 104 -9.09 2.24 -19.69
C ARG A 104 -7.99 1.42 -20.35
N ALA A 105 -7.57 1.80 -21.56
CA ALA A 105 -6.50 1.13 -22.29
C ALA A 105 -5.14 1.23 -21.60
N ALA A 106 -4.92 2.26 -20.77
CA ALA A 106 -3.71 2.40 -19.95
C ALA A 106 -3.73 1.51 -18.68
N GLY A 107 -4.86 0.88 -18.36
CA GLY A 107 -4.98 -0.06 -17.24
C GLY A 107 -5.60 0.52 -15.97
N ALA A 108 -6.33 1.64 -16.05
CA ALA A 108 -7.07 2.14 -14.89
C ALA A 108 -8.16 1.14 -14.44
N ASP A 109 -8.30 0.95 -13.13
CA ASP A 109 -9.27 0.01 -12.54
C ASP A 109 -10.71 0.48 -12.73
N GLN A 110 -10.93 1.79 -12.58
CA GLN A 110 -12.23 2.43 -12.77
C GLN A 110 -12.07 3.71 -13.58
N VAL A 111 -12.99 3.95 -14.51
CA VAL A 111 -13.02 5.17 -15.32
C VAL A 111 -14.42 5.73 -15.42
N PHE A 112 -14.63 6.88 -14.79
CA PHE A 112 -15.86 7.65 -14.79
C PHE A 112 -15.85 8.66 -15.94
N CYS A 113 -16.67 8.40 -16.96
CA CYS A 113 -16.79 9.28 -18.12
C CYS A 113 -17.87 10.37 -17.90
N VAL A 114 -17.66 11.24 -16.92
CA VAL A 114 -18.64 12.24 -16.43
C VAL A 114 -17.93 13.57 -16.10
N PRO A 115 -18.67 14.69 -15.93
CA PRO A 115 -18.10 15.93 -15.41
C PRO A 115 -17.35 15.74 -14.09
N PHE A 116 -16.24 16.45 -13.90
CA PHE A 116 -15.36 16.24 -12.74
C PHE A 116 -16.06 16.38 -11.38
N ARG A 117 -16.91 17.40 -11.23
CA ARG A 117 -17.66 17.63 -9.99
C ARG A 117 -18.61 16.47 -9.67
N GLU A 118 -19.24 15.89 -10.69
CA GLU A 118 -20.14 14.75 -10.55
C GLU A 118 -19.35 13.50 -10.14
N GLY A 119 -18.29 13.16 -10.89
CA GLY A 119 -17.45 12.00 -10.56
C GLY A 119 -16.81 12.11 -9.16
N LEU A 120 -16.39 13.32 -8.75
CA LEU A 120 -15.85 13.53 -7.41
C LEU A 120 -16.93 13.50 -6.31
N ALA A 121 -18.21 13.71 -6.61
CA ALA A 121 -19.27 13.59 -5.61
C ALA A 121 -19.41 12.13 -5.14
N ASP A 122 -19.34 11.19 -6.09
CA ASP A 122 -19.51 9.76 -5.83
C ASP A 122 -18.25 9.07 -5.29
N ILE A 123 -17.08 9.71 -5.38
CA ILE A 123 -15.83 9.18 -4.84
C ILE A 123 -15.59 9.73 -3.42
N PRO A 124 -15.76 8.93 -2.36
CA PRO A 124 -15.41 9.36 -1.00
C PRO A 124 -13.90 9.48 -0.85
N GLY A 125 -13.45 10.44 -0.04
CA GLY A 125 -12.05 10.56 0.35
C GLY A 125 -11.79 9.99 1.73
N ASP A 126 -10.63 9.36 1.92
CA ASP A 126 -10.15 8.82 3.20
C ASP A 126 -8.64 9.06 3.38
N SER A 127 -8.05 8.47 4.42
CA SER A 127 -6.62 8.57 4.74
C SER A 127 -5.67 7.98 3.69
N ASP A 128 -6.19 7.21 2.74
CA ASP A 128 -5.45 6.45 1.73
C ASP A 128 -5.85 6.87 0.31
N SER A 129 -6.53 8.02 0.18
CA SER A 129 -6.95 8.63 -1.09
C SER A 129 -5.93 9.66 -1.58
N TRP A 130 -5.35 9.42 -2.76
CA TRP A 130 -4.30 10.22 -3.38
C TRP A 130 -4.84 10.89 -4.64
N PHE A 131 -5.09 12.20 -4.57
CA PHE A 131 -5.68 12.94 -5.67
C PHE A 131 -4.61 13.60 -6.55
N VAL A 132 -4.72 13.38 -7.86
CA VAL A 132 -3.86 13.98 -8.88
C VAL A 132 -4.72 14.75 -9.88
N ILE A 133 -4.54 16.07 -9.94
CA ILE A 133 -5.28 16.97 -10.82
C ILE A 133 -4.42 17.29 -12.05
N VAL A 134 -4.78 16.72 -13.20
CA VAL A 134 -4.08 16.82 -14.48
C VAL A 134 -5.07 17.17 -15.60
N THR A 135 -5.94 18.15 -15.34
CA THR A 135 -7.03 18.51 -16.24
C THR A 135 -6.57 19.40 -17.41
N ARG A 136 -7.47 19.62 -18.37
CA ARG A 136 -7.25 20.43 -19.57
C ARG A 136 -7.28 21.96 -19.35
N GLY A 137 -7.60 22.48 -18.16
CA GLY A 137 -7.61 23.93 -17.93
C GLY A 137 -7.95 24.36 -16.51
N HIS A 138 -7.57 25.60 -16.17
CA HIS A 138 -7.70 26.18 -14.81
C HIS A 138 -9.13 26.12 -14.24
N ARG A 139 -10.16 26.28 -15.08
CA ARG A 139 -11.56 26.13 -14.66
C ARG A 139 -11.81 24.74 -14.05
N TYR A 140 -11.42 23.68 -14.75
CA TYR A 140 -11.63 22.31 -14.30
C TYR A 140 -10.73 21.96 -13.11
N ASP A 141 -9.51 22.51 -13.04
CA ASP A 141 -8.68 22.36 -11.85
C ASP A 141 -9.33 22.97 -10.62
N THR A 142 -9.94 24.14 -10.76
CA THR A 142 -10.63 24.82 -9.67
C THR A 142 -11.83 24.00 -9.20
N GLU A 143 -12.63 23.48 -10.13
CA GLU A 143 -13.76 22.60 -9.82
C GLU A 143 -13.30 21.32 -9.09
N CYS A 144 -12.20 20.70 -9.52
CA CYS A 144 -11.64 19.50 -8.87
C CYS A 144 -11.09 19.82 -7.48
N LEU A 145 -10.25 20.84 -7.37
CA LEU A 145 -9.56 21.18 -6.12
C LEU A 145 -10.58 21.64 -5.06
N GLU A 146 -11.59 22.43 -5.45
CA GLU A 146 -12.70 22.81 -4.56
C GLU A 146 -13.40 21.58 -3.97
N ALA A 147 -13.73 20.58 -4.79
CA ALA A 147 -14.41 19.37 -4.35
C ALA A 147 -13.51 18.45 -3.50
N ILE A 148 -12.22 18.35 -3.83
CA ILE A 148 -11.26 17.51 -3.11
C ILE A 148 -10.94 18.08 -1.72
N LEU A 149 -10.81 19.40 -1.59
CA LEU A 149 -10.48 20.05 -0.31
C LEU A 149 -11.57 19.91 0.76
N GLN A 150 -12.78 19.49 0.38
CA GLN A 150 -13.87 19.16 1.31
C GLN A 150 -13.83 17.71 1.81
N LYS A 151 -12.87 16.90 1.34
CA LYS A 151 -12.76 15.47 1.66
C LYS A 151 -11.54 15.21 2.53
N ARG A 152 -11.52 14.06 3.19
CA ARG A 152 -10.29 13.52 3.78
C ARG A 152 -9.40 12.97 2.66
N TYR A 153 -8.10 13.23 2.70
CA TYR A 153 -7.15 12.73 1.70
C TYR A 153 -5.75 12.47 2.28
N ALA A 154 -4.99 11.63 1.59
CA ALA A 154 -3.58 11.40 1.85
C ALA A 154 -2.68 12.45 1.18
N TYR A 155 -3.09 12.89 0.00
CA TYR A 155 -2.29 13.77 -0.85
C TYR A 155 -3.21 14.44 -1.87
N VAL A 156 -2.89 15.67 -2.21
CA VAL A 156 -3.47 16.38 -3.35
C VAL A 156 -2.37 17.13 -4.09
N GLY A 157 -2.21 16.78 -5.36
CA GLY A 157 -1.26 17.41 -6.26
C GLY A 157 -1.96 17.96 -7.49
N MET A 158 -1.57 19.16 -7.93
CA MET A 158 -2.15 19.79 -9.10
C MET A 158 -1.07 20.20 -10.10
N MET A 159 -1.24 19.72 -11.33
CA MET A 159 -0.40 20.10 -12.46
C MET A 159 -0.81 21.48 -12.98
N GLY A 160 0.18 22.33 -13.20
CA GLY A 160 -0.04 23.63 -13.80
C GLY A 160 1.20 24.51 -13.76
N SER A 161 1.28 25.45 -14.70
CA SER A 161 2.30 26.51 -14.64
C SER A 161 2.09 27.38 -13.41
N ARG A 162 3.14 28.09 -12.96
CA ARG A 162 3.04 29.02 -11.81
C ARG A 162 1.88 30.00 -11.94
N ARG A 163 1.65 30.51 -13.16
CA ARG A 163 0.52 31.40 -13.47
C ARG A 163 -0.82 30.70 -13.29
N ARG A 164 -0.98 29.47 -13.81
CA ARG A 164 -2.21 28.68 -13.71
C ARG A 164 -2.52 28.35 -12.24
N VAL A 165 -1.52 27.91 -11.48
CA VAL A 165 -1.62 27.63 -10.04
C VAL A 165 -2.07 28.88 -9.27
N ALA A 166 -1.47 30.04 -9.54
CA ALA A 166 -1.84 31.28 -8.87
C ALA A 166 -3.30 31.68 -9.11
N ILE A 167 -3.79 31.56 -10.34
CA ILE A 167 -5.20 31.85 -10.68
C ILE A 167 -6.14 30.94 -9.88
N VAL A 168 -5.87 29.64 -9.86
CA VAL A 168 -6.72 28.66 -9.15
C VAL A 168 -6.71 28.93 -7.64
N LYS A 169 -5.53 29.15 -7.04
CA LYS A 169 -5.42 29.45 -5.60
C LYS A 169 -6.18 30.73 -5.23
N ASN A 170 -6.03 31.81 -6.00
CA ASN A 170 -6.72 33.07 -5.73
C ASN A 170 -8.25 32.91 -5.83
N GLN A 171 -8.76 32.19 -6.83
CA GLN A 171 -10.19 31.92 -6.96
C GLN A 171 -10.76 31.12 -5.78
N LEU A 172 -9.99 30.18 -5.23
CA LEU A 172 -10.39 29.41 -4.05
C LEU A 172 -10.29 30.22 -2.75
N GLU A 173 -9.29 31.10 -2.65
CA GLU A 173 -9.13 32.03 -1.53
C GLU A 173 -10.30 33.03 -1.46
N GLU A 174 -10.72 33.57 -2.62
CA GLU A 174 -11.93 34.42 -2.74
C GLU A 174 -13.22 33.69 -2.33
N LYS A 175 -13.25 32.36 -2.46
CA LYS A 175 -14.35 31.50 -2.01
C LYS A 175 -14.24 31.08 -0.53
N GLY A 176 -13.24 31.58 0.20
CA GLY A 176 -13.08 31.36 1.63
C GLY A 176 -12.21 30.15 2.02
N VAL A 177 -11.50 29.52 1.07
CA VAL A 177 -10.51 28.48 1.41
C VAL A 177 -9.28 29.15 2.04
N SER A 178 -8.86 28.67 3.21
CA SER A 178 -7.73 29.28 3.91
C SER A 178 -6.41 29.09 3.16
N ARG A 179 -5.50 30.06 3.32
CA ARG A 179 -4.20 30.04 2.69
C ARG A 179 -3.35 28.84 3.11
N GLU A 180 -3.42 28.44 4.38
CA GLU A 180 -2.74 27.24 4.89
C GLU A 180 -3.15 25.97 4.13
N VAL A 181 -4.46 25.79 3.89
CA VAL A 181 -4.96 24.63 3.14
C VAL A 181 -4.48 24.67 1.70
N LEU A 182 -4.52 25.84 1.06
CA LEU A 182 -4.05 26.02 -0.31
C LEU A 182 -2.54 25.79 -0.45
N ASP A 183 -1.74 26.21 0.54
CA ASP A 183 -0.29 26.06 0.52
C ASP A 183 0.17 24.65 0.84
N ALA A 184 -0.68 23.82 1.46
CA ALA A 184 -0.46 22.38 1.58
C ALA A 184 -0.68 21.59 0.27
N VAL A 185 -1.28 22.18 -0.77
CA VAL A 185 -1.47 21.53 -2.09
C VAL A 185 -0.15 21.49 -2.86
N HIS A 186 0.26 20.31 -3.32
CA HIS A 186 1.49 20.12 -4.09
C HIS A 186 1.38 20.74 -5.48
N THR A 187 1.99 21.92 -5.64
CA THR A 187 1.87 22.74 -6.84
C THR A 187 3.17 23.50 -7.18
N PRO A 188 3.67 23.41 -8.44
CA PRO A 188 3.33 22.37 -9.42
C PRO A 188 3.62 20.97 -8.87
N ILE A 189 2.76 20.01 -9.22
CA ILE A 189 2.92 18.61 -8.82
C ILE A 189 4.24 18.00 -9.29
N GLY A 190 4.83 17.12 -8.48
CA GLY A 190 6.02 16.33 -8.82
C GLY A 190 7.35 16.94 -8.38
N LEU A 191 8.36 16.07 -8.23
CA LEU A 191 9.71 16.48 -7.87
C LEU A 191 10.40 17.29 -8.98
N LYS A 192 11.23 18.25 -8.58
CA LYS A 192 12.00 19.12 -9.50
C LYS A 192 13.19 18.37 -10.11
N ILE A 193 12.92 17.46 -11.05
CA ILE A 193 13.92 16.65 -11.74
C ILE A 193 14.23 17.13 -13.17
N GLY A 194 13.62 18.25 -13.60
CA GLY A 194 13.79 18.75 -14.98
C GLY A 194 13.02 17.96 -16.04
N ALA A 195 11.90 17.34 -15.67
CA ALA A 195 11.07 16.54 -16.57
C ALA A 195 10.46 17.38 -17.71
N GLU A 196 10.53 16.85 -18.94
CA GLU A 196 9.99 17.47 -20.16
C GLU A 196 8.95 16.58 -20.85
N THR A 197 9.21 15.27 -20.92
CA THR A 197 8.30 14.32 -21.56
C THR A 197 7.15 13.89 -20.64
N PRO A 198 6.01 13.43 -21.17
CA PRO A 198 4.91 12.91 -20.34
C PRO A 198 5.35 11.79 -19.40
N GLU A 199 6.25 10.92 -19.85
CA GLU A 199 6.82 9.82 -19.08
C GLU A 199 7.70 10.33 -17.93
N GLU A 200 8.60 11.29 -18.19
CA GLU A 200 9.42 11.92 -17.15
C GLU A 200 8.57 12.68 -16.13
N ILE A 201 7.53 13.38 -16.58
CA ILE A 201 6.58 14.06 -15.69
C ILE A 201 5.88 13.04 -14.81
N ALA A 202 5.46 11.90 -15.35
CA ALA A 202 4.86 10.84 -14.56
C ALA A 202 5.82 10.26 -13.52
N VAL A 203 7.10 10.06 -13.88
CA VAL A 203 8.15 9.66 -12.91
C VAL A 203 8.29 10.72 -11.81
N SER A 204 8.34 12.00 -12.17
CA SER A 204 8.41 13.12 -11.22
C SER A 204 7.23 13.15 -10.24
N VAL A 205 6.00 12.98 -10.74
CA VAL A 205 4.77 12.94 -9.94
C VAL A 205 4.76 11.73 -9.02
N MET A 206 5.02 10.54 -9.56
CA MET A 206 4.97 9.31 -8.75
C MET A 206 6.13 9.25 -7.74
N ALA A 207 7.29 9.84 -8.04
CA ALA A 207 8.38 9.97 -7.08
C ALA A 207 8.00 10.88 -5.90
N GLU A 208 7.30 12.00 -6.14
CA GLU A 208 6.77 12.85 -5.08
C GLU A 208 5.73 12.10 -4.23
N ILE A 209 4.79 11.40 -4.88
CA ILE A 209 3.79 10.57 -4.19
C ILE A 209 4.46 9.50 -3.32
N ILE A 210 5.47 8.80 -3.83
CA ILE A 210 6.24 7.81 -3.05
C ILE A 210 6.94 8.47 -1.86
N GLN A 211 7.55 9.64 -2.05
CA GLN A 211 8.20 10.38 -0.98
C GLN A 211 7.20 10.72 0.13
N VAL A 212 6.06 11.33 -0.22
CA VAL A 212 5.00 11.69 0.74
C VAL A 212 4.43 10.43 1.41
N LYS A 213 4.20 9.35 0.67
CA LYS A 213 3.71 8.06 1.20
C LYS A 213 4.67 7.48 2.24
N ASN A 214 5.97 7.52 1.97
CA ASN A 214 6.98 7.01 2.90
C ASN A 214 7.15 7.91 4.13
N VAL A 215 7.17 9.24 3.97
CA VAL A 215 7.25 10.18 5.10
C VAL A 215 6.02 10.05 6.00
N ARG A 216 4.81 10.03 5.43
CA ARG A 216 3.57 9.82 6.19
C ARG A 216 3.56 8.48 6.90
N SER A 217 4.12 7.44 6.27
CA SER A 217 4.28 6.14 6.90
C SER A 217 5.20 6.26 8.11
N GLU A 218 6.37 6.88 8.00
CA GLU A 218 7.30 7.09 9.12
C GLU A 218 6.67 7.88 10.28
N GLU A 219 5.96 8.97 10.00
CA GLU A 219 5.26 9.80 11.00
C GLU A 219 4.07 9.08 11.65
N SER A 220 3.38 8.24 10.87
CA SER A 220 2.35 7.32 11.34
C SER A 220 2.94 5.97 11.74
N GLY A 221 4.18 5.99 12.26
CA GLY A 221 4.90 4.88 12.88
C GLY A 221 5.34 3.73 11.96
N GLY A 222 5.95 4.06 10.84
CA GLY A 222 6.50 3.10 9.90
C GLY A 222 5.48 2.62 8.87
N ARG A 223 6.01 1.89 7.88
CA ARG A 223 5.22 1.38 6.75
C ARG A 223 4.09 0.51 7.26
N ALA A 224 2.89 0.78 6.76
CA ALA A 224 1.76 -0.11 6.96
C ALA A 224 2.17 -1.49 6.42
N GLY A 225 2.21 -2.47 7.30
CA GLY A 225 2.12 -3.87 6.89
C GLY A 225 0.77 -4.05 6.20
N GLY A 226 0.64 -5.05 5.36
CA GLY A 226 -0.60 -5.21 4.61
C GLY A 226 -0.64 -6.52 3.89
N TYR A 227 -1.82 -6.82 3.40
CA TYR A 227 -2.05 -7.94 2.51
C TYR A 227 -2.31 -7.33 1.14
N SER A 228 -1.53 -7.71 0.14
CA SER A 228 -1.87 -7.39 -1.25
C SER A 228 -3.20 -8.04 -1.63
N ASP A 229 -3.86 -7.51 -2.66
CA ASP A 229 -5.11 -8.07 -3.16
C ASP A 229 -4.91 -9.52 -3.59
N GLU A 230 -3.72 -9.86 -4.12
CA GLU A 230 -3.32 -11.22 -4.48
C GLU A 230 -3.19 -12.11 -3.24
N ILE A 231 -2.49 -11.68 -2.19
CA ILE A 231 -2.41 -12.45 -0.93
C ILE A 231 -3.80 -12.67 -0.34
N LEU A 232 -4.65 -11.63 -0.27
CA LEU A 232 -6.01 -11.74 0.26
C LEU A 232 -6.84 -12.71 -0.58
N SER A 233 -6.73 -12.64 -1.91
CA SER A 233 -7.42 -13.54 -2.82
C SER A 233 -6.98 -14.99 -2.61
N CYS A 234 -5.69 -15.24 -2.39
CA CYS A 234 -5.19 -16.58 -2.07
C CYS A 234 -5.64 -17.05 -0.67
N ILE A 235 -5.64 -16.19 0.35
CA ILE A 235 -6.08 -16.56 1.71
C ILE A 235 -7.59 -16.85 1.74
N PHE A 236 -8.40 -16.03 1.08
CA PHE A 236 -9.85 -16.18 1.05
C PHE A 236 -10.35 -17.14 -0.02
N GLY A 237 -9.52 -17.42 -1.03
CA GLY A 237 -9.83 -18.32 -2.13
C GLY A 237 -9.96 -19.76 -1.65
N THR A 238 -11.13 -20.34 -1.90
CA THR A 238 -11.36 -21.78 -1.79
C THR A 238 -10.92 -22.42 -3.11
N GLU A 239 -9.63 -22.69 -3.26
CA GLU A 239 -9.19 -23.59 -4.33
C GLU A 239 -9.64 -25.01 -3.94
N THR A 240 -10.85 -25.36 -4.35
CA THR A 240 -11.27 -26.75 -4.49
C THR A 240 -10.69 -27.26 -5.79
N ASP A 241 -9.46 -27.76 -5.76
CA ASP A 241 -9.01 -28.64 -6.81
C ASP A 241 -9.94 -29.86 -6.79
N GLU A 242 -10.72 -30.08 -7.85
CA GLU A 242 -11.63 -31.23 -7.99
C GLU A 242 -10.92 -32.60 -7.87
N LYS A 243 -9.57 -32.60 -7.82
CA LYS A 243 -8.70 -33.76 -7.67
C LYS A 243 -8.02 -33.89 -6.31
N ASN A 244 -8.14 -32.89 -5.42
CA ASN A 244 -7.48 -32.89 -4.11
C ASN A 244 -8.50 -32.59 -3.01
N THR A 245 -8.81 -33.60 -2.18
CA THR A 245 -9.86 -33.53 -1.15
C THR A 245 -9.46 -32.72 0.09
N GLY A 246 -8.28 -32.10 0.10
CA GLY A 246 -7.77 -31.26 1.18
C GLY A 246 -7.75 -29.77 0.81
N VAL A 247 -7.99 -28.91 1.79
CA VAL A 247 -7.73 -27.47 1.65
C VAL A 247 -6.21 -27.28 1.48
N PRO A 248 -5.72 -26.61 0.42
CA PRO A 248 -4.29 -26.43 0.21
C PRO A 248 -3.67 -25.65 1.37
N LYS A 249 -2.60 -26.17 1.95
CA LYS A 249 -1.88 -25.54 3.06
C LYS A 249 -1.08 -24.35 2.57
N LYS A 250 -1.18 -23.24 3.30
CA LYS A 250 -0.51 -21.99 2.96
C LYS A 250 0.24 -21.50 4.18
N VAL A 251 1.40 -20.87 3.97
CA VAL A 251 2.18 -20.27 5.04
C VAL A 251 2.45 -18.83 4.68
N LEU A 252 2.10 -17.92 5.58
CA LEU A 252 2.36 -16.50 5.44
C LEU A 252 3.64 -16.16 6.20
N ALA A 253 4.62 -15.61 5.49
CA ALA A 253 5.83 -15.03 6.05
C ALA A 253 5.65 -13.52 6.25
N THR A 254 5.99 -13.00 7.42
CA THR A 254 5.99 -11.56 7.73
C THR A 254 7.30 -11.14 8.38
N ILE A 255 7.98 -10.11 7.87
CA ILE A 255 9.14 -9.52 8.55
C ILE A 255 8.64 -8.78 9.80
N ILE A 256 9.02 -9.23 11.00
CA ILE A 256 8.59 -8.63 12.28
C ILE A 256 9.67 -7.74 12.90
N SER A 257 10.95 -7.99 12.59
CA SER A 257 12.07 -7.17 13.06
C SER A 257 13.20 -7.16 12.04
N ARG A 258 13.96 -6.06 12.03
CA ARG A 258 15.09 -5.83 11.14
C ARG A 258 16.17 -5.05 11.87
N LYS A 259 17.42 -5.49 11.74
CA LYS A 259 18.62 -4.77 12.15
C LYS A 259 19.58 -4.66 10.96
N GLY A 260 20.19 -3.50 10.77
CA GLY A 260 21.12 -3.26 9.65
C GLY A 260 20.46 -3.14 8.26
N SER A 261 21.24 -3.45 7.23
CA SER A 261 20.87 -3.27 5.82
C SER A 261 20.17 -4.51 5.26
N ALA A 262 18.87 -4.66 5.58
CA ALA A 262 18.02 -5.69 4.98
C ALA A 262 17.20 -5.14 3.78
N PRO A 263 16.74 -5.99 2.86
CA PRO A 263 16.12 -5.56 1.58
C PRO A 263 14.73 -4.92 1.75
N ARG A 264 13.93 -5.36 2.72
CA ARG A 264 12.55 -4.88 2.94
C ARG A 264 12.34 -4.33 4.35
N SER A 265 11.16 -3.75 4.57
CA SER A 265 10.74 -3.16 5.85
C SER A 265 9.92 -4.14 6.68
N VAL A 266 9.90 -3.92 8.00
CA VAL A 266 8.99 -4.59 8.94
C VAL A 266 7.53 -4.45 8.45
N GLY A 267 6.76 -5.53 8.55
CA GLY A 267 5.38 -5.66 8.06
C GLY A 267 5.26 -6.20 6.63
N THR A 268 6.36 -6.32 5.87
CA THR A 268 6.35 -6.91 4.51
C THR A 268 5.97 -8.38 4.60
N LYS A 269 5.09 -8.83 3.69
CA LYS A 269 4.57 -10.19 3.65
C LYS A 269 4.91 -10.92 2.36
N MET A 270 4.95 -12.24 2.45
CA MET A 270 5.03 -13.16 1.32
C MET A 270 4.21 -14.40 1.66
N LEU A 271 3.36 -14.85 0.75
CA LEU A 271 2.59 -16.08 0.92
C LEU A 271 3.29 -17.20 0.15
N ILE A 272 3.48 -18.35 0.79
CA ILE A 272 4.07 -19.55 0.20
C ILE A 272 2.98 -20.60 0.03
N LEU A 273 2.90 -21.21 -1.16
CA LEU A 273 1.96 -22.27 -1.50
C LEU A 273 2.62 -23.67 -1.42
N GLU A 274 1.82 -24.75 -1.44
CA GLU A 274 2.32 -26.13 -1.27
C GLU A 274 3.31 -26.59 -2.35
N ASP A 275 3.18 -26.01 -3.55
CA ASP A 275 4.05 -26.27 -4.70
C ASP A 275 5.36 -25.44 -4.66
N GLY A 276 5.51 -24.57 -3.66
CA GLY A 276 6.66 -23.70 -3.47
C GLY A 276 6.58 -22.37 -4.24
N THR A 277 5.51 -22.13 -4.99
CA THR A 277 5.26 -20.81 -5.59
C THR A 277 4.95 -19.77 -4.52
N THR A 278 5.25 -18.51 -4.82
CA THR A 278 5.08 -17.39 -3.88
C THR A 278 4.19 -16.30 -4.45
N VAL A 279 3.47 -15.63 -3.56
CA VAL A 279 2.77 -14.37 -3.81
C VAL A 279 3.47 -13.29 -2.98
N ASP A 280 3.82 -12.18 -3.63
CA ASP A 280 4.73 -11.14 -3.11
C ASP A 280 6.14 -11.64 -2.75
N THR A 281 6.94 -10.76 -2.13
CA THR A 281 8.37 -10.96 -1.83
C THR A 281 8.75 -10.21 -0.55
N ILE A 282 9.52 -10.87 0.31
CA ILE A 282 10.13 -10.27 1.51
C ILE A 282 11.55 -9.76 1.27
N GLY A 283 12.07 -9.82 0.03
CA GLY A 283 13.30 -9.13 -0.35
C GLY A 283 14.22 -9.85 -1.32
N GLY A 284 13.84 -11.02 -1.82
CA GLY A 284 14.65 -11.82 -2.75
C GLY A 284 15.82 -12.56 -2.07
N GLY A 285 16.50 -13.38 -2.87
CA GLY A 285 17.79 -13.98 -2.51
C GLY A 285 17.73 -15.10 -1.46
N CYS A 286 18.81 -15.22 -0.67
CA CYS A 286 19.01 -16.29 0.29
C CYS A 286 17.92 -16.33 1.38
N ILE A 287 17.44 -15.16 1.84
CA ILE A 287 16.34 -15.08 2.82
C ILE A 287 15.10 -15.83 2.31
N GLU A 288 14.68 -15.56 1.07
CA GLU A 288 13.45 -16.16 0.54
C GLU A 288 13.62 -17.67 0.37
N SER A 289 14.75 -18.12 -0.14
CA SER A 289 15.05 -19.55 -0.30
C SER A 289 14.95 -20.30 1.04
N GLU A 290 15.60 -19.79 2.09
CA GLU A 290 15.56 -20.41 3.42
C GLU A 290 14.13 -20.42 4.00
N ILE A 291 13.40 -19.32 3.83
CA ILE A 291 12.04 -19.18 4.35
C ILE A 291 11.05 -20.06 3.61
N ILE A 292 11.17 -20.19 2.28
CA ILE A 292 10.35 -21.11 1.48
C ILE A 292 10.60 -22.55 1.94
N GLN A 293 11.85 -22.95 2.15
CA GLN A 293 12.15 -24.29 2.66
C GLN A 293 11.52 -24.56 4.03
N LYS A 294 11.65 -23.62 4.98
CA LYS A 294 11.04 -23.74 6.31
C LYS A 294 9.51 -23.78 6.24
N ALA A 295 8.89 -22.99 5.36
CA ALA A 295 7.45 -23.01 5.12
C ALA A 295 6.98 -24.35 4.54
N LEU A 296 7.70 -24.92 3.57
CA LEU A 296 7.35 -26.23 2.99
C LEU A 296 7.49 -27.36 4.00
N VAL A 297 8.53 -27.34 4.84
CA VAL A 297 8.67 -28.28 5.97
C VAL A 297 7.52 -28.10 6.94
N MET A 298 7.16 -26.86 7.25
CA MET A 298 6.04 -26.54 8.12
C MET A 298 4.72 -27.10 7.56
N MET A 299 4.46 -27.03 6.26
CA MET A 299 3.22 -27.61 5.69
C MET A 299 3.17 -29.14 5.76
N ARG A 300 4.33 -29.82 5.70
CA ARG A 300 4.43 -31.28 5.54
C ARG A 300 4.62 -32.05 6.85
N THR A 301 5.00 -31.36 7.92
CA THR A 301 5.29 -31.95 9.23
C THR A 301 4.27 -31.54 10.27
N ASP A 302 4.20 -32.27 11.39
CA ASP A 302 3.35 -31.93 12.54
C ASP A 302 3.99 -30.83 13.41
N THR A 303 4.66 -29.87 12.76
CA THR A 303 5.21 -28.69 13.42
C THR A 303 4.09 -27.74 13.86
N PRO A 304 4.34 -26.85 14.85
CA PRO A 304 3.35 -25.86 15.26
C PRO A 304 2.88 -24.97 14.10
N ASP A 305 1.65 -24.48 14.17
CA ASP A 305 1.06 -23.54 13.19
C ASP A 305 1.72 -22.16 13.17
N PHE A 306 2.70 -21.93 14.06
CA PHE A 306 3.41 -20.68 14.22
C PHE A 306 4.89 -20.92 14.56
N GLN A 307 5.79 -20.18 13.90
CA GLN A 307 7.21 -20.18 14.23
C GLN A 307 7.87 -18.83 13.89
N ILE A 308 8.95 -18.50 14.61
CA ILE A 308 9.79 -17.34 14.30
C ILE A 308 11.14 -17.83 13.81
N CYS A 309 11.59 -17.26 12.70
CA CYS A 309 12.85 -17.57 12.05
C CYS A 309 13.74 -16.33 12.04
N THR A 310 14.97 -16.46 12.52
CA THR A 310 15.99 -15.43 12.37
C THR A 310 16.89 -15.78 11.20
N VAL A 311 17.06 -14.86 10.26
CA VAL A 311 18.00 -14.98 9.15
C VAL A 311 19.05 -13.89 9.30
N ASP A 312 20.31 -14.31 9.38
CA ASP A 312 21.48 -13.44 9.52
C ASP A 312 22.27 -13.43 8.21
N MET A 313 22.29 -12.27 7.55
CA MET A 313 23.03 -12.06 6.30
C MET A 313 24.38 -11.36 6.53
N THR A 314 24.81 -11.21 7.78
CA THR A 314 26.10 -10.60 8.13
C THR A 314 27.24 -11.61 8.20
N ALA A 315 26.94 -12.90 8.24
CA ALA A 315 27.95 -13.96 8.27
C ALA A 315 28.61 -14.16 6.90
N ASP A 316 29.88 -14.58 6.91
CA ASP A 316 30.80 -14.75 5.77
C ASP A 316 30.32 -15.67 4.61
N GLN A 317 29.10 -16.21 4.68
CA GLN A 317 28.46 -16.95 3.58
C GLN A 317 27.89 -16.04 2.47
N ALA A 318 27.87 -14.72 2.68
CA ALA A 318 27.37 -13.76 1.69
C ALA A 318 28.35 -13.49 0.52
N GLU A 319 29.64 -13.82 0.67
CA GLU A 319 30.65 -13.66 -0.41
C GLU A 319 30.50 -14.71 -1.51
N ASP A 320 30.10 -15.95 -1.19
CA ASP A 320 29.99 -17.04 -2.17
C ASP A 320 28.68 -17.00 -2.99
N GLU A 321 27.61 -16.35 -2.48
CA GLU A 321 26.28 -16.31 -3.13
C GLU A 321 25.94 -14.97 -3.81
N GLY A 322 26.83 -13.97 -3.74
CA GLY A 322 26.77 -12.76 -4.59
C GLY A 322 25.64 -11.76 -4.31
N MET A 323 24.96 -11.81 -3.16
CA MET A 323 23.87 -10.89 -2.80
C MET A 323 24.03 -10.36 -1.37
N VAL A 324 24.76 -9.24 -1.20
CA VAL A 324 25.15 -8.73 0.12
C VAL A 324 24.16 -7.66 0.63
N CYS A 325 23.09 -8.09 1.29
CA CYS A 325 22.34 -7.25 2.21
C CYS A 325 22.84 -7.53 3.64
N GLY A 326 23.74 -6.72 4.20
CA GLY A 326 24.37 -6.97 5.51
C GLY A 326 23.48 -6.68 6.73
N GLY A 327 22.34 -7.36 6.88
CA GLY A 327 21.42 -7.18 8.00
C GLY A 327 20.91 -8.49 8.61
N VAL A 328 20.23 -8.38 9.75
CA VAL A 328 19.54 -9.49 10.42
C VAL A 328 18.04 -9.22 10.39
N VAL A 329 17.25 -10.23 10.03
CA VAL A 329 15.78 -10.15 10.02
C VAL A 329 15.16 -11.25 10.85
N GLU A 330 14.13 -10.90 11.61
CA GLU A 330 13.22 -11.86 12.25
C GLU A 330 11.94 -11.96 11.41
N ILE A 331 11.56 -13.18 11.08
CA ILE A 331 10.44 -13.50 10.18
C ILE A 331 9.49 -14.43 10.93
N MET A 332 8.24 -13.99 11.01
CA MET A 332 7.13 -14.76 11.54
C MET A 332 6.54 -15.62 10.41
N LEU A 333 6.40 -16.92 10.65
CA LEU A 333 5.69 -17.86 9.77
C LEU A 333 4.44 -18.37 10.46
N GLU A 334 3.30 -18.23 9.80
CA GLU A 334 1.99 -18.68 10.28
C GLU A 334 1.27 -19.49 9.20
N ARG A 335 0.65 -20.63 9.55
CA ARG A 335 -0.25 -21.35 8.64
C ARG A 335 -1.57 -20.57 8.52
N VAL A 336 -2.06 -20.37 7.29
CA VAL A 336 -3.23 -19.53 6.99
C VAL A 336 -4.31 -20.26 6.21
#